data_AF-A0AAX2RWF9-F1
#
_entry.id   AF-A0AAX2RWF9-F1
#
_cell.length_a   1.000
_cell.length_b   1.000
_cell.length_c   1.000
_cell.angle_alpha   90.00
_cell.angle_beta   90.00
_cell.angle_gamma   90.00
#
_symmetry.space_group_name_H-M   'P 1'
#
loop_
_entity.id
_entity.type
_entity.pdbx_description
1 polymer ?
#
loop_
_entity_poly.entity_id
_entity_poly.type
_entity_poly.pdbx_seq_one_letter_code
_entity_poly.pdbx_strand_id
1 'polypeptide(L)'
;MSLKKTLAGVAPFAHLLSRAGAARAESEDDERKQREGESDEDYAKRMEELDEKERAEQEERDRDEARARGEGNDVDGDDTEAEDGDDETDDAKKAARATERARCARIMAHGIATGNVEQAAVFAFNTKLSSSAAVQALSAAKAAAPAKVTVARRPSLDERMSHVRTPNPGNETLAAAPTLAEQIIAAGKMRRGEK
;
A
#
# COMPACT_ATOMS: atom_id res chain seq x y z
N MET A 1 -51.23 34.44 -15.80
CA MET A 1 -49.89 33.95 -15.39
C MET A 1 -49.89 32.44 -15.47
N SER A 2 -49.17 31.84 -16.41
CA SER A 2 -48.98 30.39 -16.49
C SER A 2 -47.55 30.14 -16.97
N LEU A 3 -46.71 29.63 -16.08
CA LEU A 3 -45.32 29.28 -16.35
C LEU A 3 -45.24 27.82 -16.74
N LYS A 4 -45.03 27.54 -18.04
CA LYS A 4 -44.60 26.22 -18.51
C LYS A 4 -43.07 26.25 -18.62
N LYS A 5 -42.38 25.55 -17.72
CA LYS A 5 -40.93 25.31 -17.77
C LYS A 5 -40.72 23.80 -17.84
N THR A 6 -40.40 23.30 -19.03
CA THR A 6 -39.96 21.91 -19.24
C THR A 6 -38.49 21.80 -18.86
N LEU A 7 -38.19 21.02 -17.81
CA LEU A 7 -36.84 20.61 -17.43
C LEU A 7 -36.39 19.50 -18.39
N ALA A 8 -35.79 19.86 -19.52
CA ALA A 8 -35.01 18.96 -20.35
C ALA A 8 -33.53 19.22 -20.05
N GLY A 9 -32.92 18.45 -19.16
CA GLY A 9 -31.54 18.73 -18.75
C GLY A 9 -30.92 17.85 -17.67
N VAL A 10 -31.27 16.56 -17.58
CA VAL A 10 -30.54 15.63 -16.71
C VAL A 10 -30.35 14.30 -17.44
N ALA A 11 -29.08 13.88 -17.56
CA ALA A 11 -28.56 12.63 -18.14
C ALA A 11 -28.31 12.60 -19.67
N PRO A 12 -27.14 13.09 -20.15
CA PRO A 12 -26.68 12.95 -21.53
C PRO A 12 -26.30 11.50 -21.94
N PHE A 13 -26.63 10.50 -21.13
CA PHE A 13 -26.30 9.09 -21.35
C PHE A 13 -27.47 8.12 -21.07
N ALA A 14 -28.70 8.62 -20.86
CA ALA A 14 -29.86 7.73 -20.63
C ALA A 14 -30.14 6.78 -21.83
N HIS A 15 -29.76 7.20 -23.03
CA HIS A 15 -29.88 6.43 -24.27
C HIS A 15 -28.83 5.30 -24.38
N LEU A 16 -27.72 5.38 -23.64
CA LEU A 16 -26.74 4.27 -23.54
C LEU A 16 -27.21 3.18 -22.57
N LEU A 17 -27.95 3.55 -21.52
CA LEU A 17 -28.50 2.58 -20.57
C LEU A 17 -29.73 1.84 -21.15
N SER A 18 -30.51 2.48 -22.02
CA SER A 18 -31.65 1.83 -22.67
C SER A 18 -31.28 0.77 -23.71
N ARG A 19 -30.04 0.78 -24.23
CA ARG A 19 -29.56 -0.23 -25.20
C ARG A 19 -28.74 -1.36 -24.57
N ALA A 20 -28.33 -1.21 -23.31
CA ALA A 20 -27.65 -2.26 -22.55
C ALA A 20 -28.63 -3.22 -21.84
N GLY A 21 -29.88 -2.81 -21.62
CA GLY A 21 -30.87 -3.60 -20.86
C GLY A 21 -31.89 -4.41 -21.67
N ALA A 22 -32.03 -4.19 -22.97
CA ALA A 22 -33.13 -4.78 -23.77
C ALA A 22 -32.72 -5.92 -24.71
N ALA A 23 -31.43 -6.29 -24.74
CA ALA A 23 -30.93 -7.36 -25.62
C ALA A 23 -30.50 -8.63 -24.88
N ARG A 24 -30.74 -8.73 -23.56
CA ARG A 24 -30.30 -9.86 -22.72
C ARG A 24 -31.44 -10.52 -21.93
N ALA A 25 -32.67 -10.43 -22.43
CA ALA A 25 -33.84 -10.99 -21.73
C ALA A 25 -34.62 -12.03 -22.56
N GLU A 26 -34.17 -12.39 -23.77
CA GLU A 26 -34.88 -13.34 -24.63
C GLU A 26 -34.08 -14.63 -24.96
N SER A 27 -32.93 -14.88 -24.34
CA SER A 27 -32.13 -16.09 -24.62
C SER A 27 -31.88 -17.03 -23.44
N GLU A 28 -32.15 -16.62 -22.19
CA GLU A 28 -31.83 -17.44 -21.00
C GLU A 28 -32.95 -18.44 -20.63
N ASP A 29 -34.18 -18.22 -21.09
CA ASP A 29 -35.34 -19.08 -20.77
C ASP A 29 -35.59 -20.20 -21.80
N ASP A 30 -34.77 -20.29 -22.85
CA ASP A 30 -34.90 -21.32 -23.90
C ASP A 30 -33.92 -22.49 -23.69
N GLU A 31 -32.79 -22.26 -23.01
CA GLU A 31 -31.73 -23.26 -22.83
C GLU A 31 -32.04 -24.31 -21.75
N ARG A 32 -32.83 -23.91 -20.73
CA ARG A 32 -33.31 -24.77 -19.64
C ARG A 32 -34.63 -25.50 -19.99
N LYS A 33 -35.18 -25.35 -21.20
CA LYS A 33 -36.37 -26.10 -21.64
C LYS A 33 -35.99 -27.45 -22.26
N GLN A 34 -36.80 -28.48 -22.03
CA GLN A 34 -36.61 -29.78 -22.68
C GLN A 34 -36.88 -29.64 -24.18
N ARG A 35 -35.96 -30.12 -25.01
CA ARG A 35 -36.08 -30.01 -26.47
C ARG A 35 -37.02 -31.08 -27.01
N GLU A 36 -37.76 -30.77 -28.07
CA GLU A 36 -38.60 -31.77 -28.74
C GLU A 36 -37.72 -32.91 -29.29
N GLY A 37 -37.95 -34.13 -28.81
CA GLY A 37 -37.20 -35.34 -29.21
C GLY A 37 -36.03 -35.71 -28.30
N GLU A 38 -35.79 -34.96 -27.22
CA GLU A 38 -34.79 -35.29 -26.21
C GLU A 38 -35.34 -36.25 -25.15
N SER A 39 -34.53 -37.22 -24.72
CA SER A 39 -34.90 -38.11 -23.62
C SER A 39 -34.80 -37.39 -22.27
N ASP A 40 -35.57 -37.81 -21.27
CA ASP A 40 -35.51 -37.23 -19.92
C ASP A 40 -34.09 -37.32 -19.31
N GLU A 41 -33.33 -38.33 -19.69
CA GLU A 41 -31.96 -38.58 -19.22
C GLU A 41 -30.94 -37.63 -19.88
N ASP A 42 -31.10 -37.37 -21.18
CA ASP A 42 -30.27 -36.38 -21.90
C ASP A 42 -30.55 -34.95 -21.41
N TYR A 43 -31.81 -34.64 -21.11
CA TYR A 43 -32.20 -33.36 -20.52
C TYR A 43 -31.58 -33.17 -19.13
N ALA A 44 -31.68 -34.18 -18.25
CA ALA A 44 -31.10 -34.12 -16.90
C ALA A 44 -29.58 -33.87 -16.95
N LYS A 45 -28.87 -34.60 -17.81
CA LYS A 45 -27.42 -34.45 -17.97
C LYS A 45 -27.01 -33.06 -18.46
N ARG A 46 -27.76 -32.48 -19.39
CA ARG A 46 -27.50 -31.12 -19.88
C ARG A 46 -27.73 -30.06 -18.79
N MET A 47 -28.75 -30.26 -17.95
CA MET A 47 -29.02 -29.35 -16.83
C MET A 47 -27.92 -29.40 -15.77
N GLU A 48 -27.40 -30.60 -15.46
CA GLU A 48 -26.25 -30.73 -14.55
C GLU A 48 -25.00 -30.04 -15.09
N GLU A 49 -24.73 -30.14 -16.40
CA GLU A 49 -23.59 -29.46 -17.04
C GLU A 49 -23.73 -27.94 -17.01
N LEU A 50 -24.95 -27.42 -17.23
CA LEU A 50 -25.25 -26.00 -17.13
C LEU A 50 -25.09 -25.46 -15.69
N ASP A 51 -25.59 -26.21 -14.70
CA ASP A 51 -25.48 -25.83 -13.29
C ASP A 51 -24.02 -25.87 -12.79
N GLU A 52 -23.22 -26.84 -13.25
CA GLU A 52 -21.79 -26.92 -12.92
C GLU A 52 -21.00 -25.77 -13.57
N LYS A 53 -21.32 -25.43 -14.81
CA LYS A 53 -20.71 -24.28 -15.50
C LYS A 53 -21.07 -22.95 -14.81
N GLU A 54 -22.32 -22.79 -14.40
CA GLU A 54 -22.76 -21.60 -13.66
C GLU A 54 -22.06 -21.48 -12.29
N ARG A 55 -21.89 -22.62 -11.60
CA ARG A 55 -21.11 -22.67 -10.34
C ARG A 55 -19.65 -22.28 -10.56
N ALA A 56 -19.01 -22.77 -11.62
CA ALA A 56 -17.63 -22.44 -11.96
C ALA A 56 -17.46 -20.94 -12.31
N GLU A 57 -18.39 -20.37 -13.09
CA GLU A 57 -18.39 -18.94 -13.40
C GLU A 57 -18.63 -18.07 -12.15
N GLN A 58 -19.48 -18.53 -11.22
CA GLN A 58 -19.70 -17.83 -9.96
C GLN A 58 -18.44 -17.86 -9.08
N GLU A 59 -17.76 -19.00 -8.99
CA GLU A 59 -16.49 -19.11 -8.25
C GLU A 59 -15.38 -18.22 -8.85
N GLU A 60 -15.33 -18.11 -10.17
CA GLU A 60 -14.39 -17.20 -10.86
C GLU A 60 -14.69 -15.73 -10.50
N ARG A 61 -15.97 -15.31 -10.56
CA ARG A 61 -16.37 -13.95 -10.18
C ARG A 61 -16.07 -13.63 -8.73
N ASP A 62 -16.36 -14.56 -7.82
CA ASP A 62 -16.08 -14.40 -6.39
C ASP A 62 -14.56 -14.28 -6.14
N ARG A 63 -13.74 -15.04 -6.87
CA ARG A 63 -12.27 -14.96 -6.81
C ARG A 63 -11.74 -13.62 -7.33
N ASP A 64 -12.30 -13.10 -8.42
CA ASP A 64 -11.91 -11.81 -8.97
C ASP A 64 -12.37 -10.64 -8.08
N GLU A 65 -13.54 -10.75 -7.45
CA GLU A 65 -14.00 -9.75 -6.49
C GLU A 65 -13.16 -9.75 -5.20
N ALA A 66 -12.74 -10.94 -4.72
CA ALA A 66 -11.81 -11.07 -3.60
C ALA A 66 -10.42 -10.46 -3.93
N ARG A 67 -9.91 -10.68 -5.15
CA ARG A 67 -8.68 -10.03 -5.64
C ARG A 67 -8.82 -8.51 -5.71
N ALA A 68 -9.96 -7.99 -6.16
CA ALA A 68 -10.22 -6.56 -6.25
C ALA A 68 -10.35 -5.89 -4.87
N ARG A 69 -10.87 -6.61 -3.85
CA ARG A 69 -10.99 -6.13 -2.47
C ARG A 69 -9.71 -6.31 -1.64
N GLY A 70 -8.69 -6.95 -2.18
CA GLY A 70 -7.45 -7.23 -1.45
C GLY A 70 -7.61 -8.23 -0.30
N GLU A 71 -8.79 -8.88 -0.21
CA GLU A 71 -9.12 -9.96 0.73
C GLU A 71 -8.89 -11.35 0.11
N GLY A 72 -8.29 -11.40 -1.09
CA GLY A 72 -7.84 -12.63 -1.70
C GLY A 72 -6.84 -13.32 -0.78
N ASN A 73 -7.33 -14.36 -0.10
CA ASN A 73 -6.57 -15.26 0.74
C ASN A 73 -5.19 -15.52 0.12
N ASP A 74 -4.19 -15.35 0.98
CA ASP A 74 -2.76 -15.49 0.82
C ASP A 74 -2.43 -16.97 0.51
N VAL A 75 -2.98 -17.49 -0.59
CA VAL A 75 -2.56 -18.80 -1.11
C VAL A 75 -1.16 -18.58 -1.64
N ASP A 76 -0.24 -18.95 -0.77
CA ASP A 76 1.21 -19.03 -0.89
C ASP A 76 1.60 -19.86 -2.12
N GLY A 77 1.29 -19.38 -3.32
CA GLY A 77 1.74 -19.94 -4.60
C GLY A 77 3.21 -19.63 -4.88
N ASP A 78 3.99 -19.40 -3.82
CA ASP A 78 5.43 -19.20 -3.82
C ASP A 78 6.17 -20.52 -3.55
N ASP A 79 5.47 -21.50 -2.98
CA ASP A 79 6.00 -22.83 -2.63
C ASP A 79 5.73 -23.90 -3.71
N THR A 80 5.60 -23.48 -4.96
CA THR A 80 5.80 -24.43 -6.07
C THR A 80 7.29 -24.46 -6.34
N GLU A 81 8.01 -25.31 -5.61
CA GLU A 81 9.29 -25.85 -6.06
C GLU A 81 9.05 -26.43 -7.46
N ALA A 82 9.29 -25.62 -8.48
CA ALA A 82 9.26 -26.04 -9.87
C ALA A 82 10.45 -27.01 -10.02
N GLU A 83 10.17 -28.28 -9.81
CA GLU A 83 11.06 -29.36 -10.16
C GLU A 83 11.33 -29.22 -11.66
N ASP A 84 12.59 -28.95 -12.01
CA ASP A 84 13.09 -28.72 -13.37
C ASP A 84 12.99 -30.02 -14.18
N GLY A 85 11.76 -30.43 -14.45
CA GLY A 85 11.40 -31.52 -15.33
C GLY A 85 11.30 -30.96 -16.74
N ASP A 86 12.19 -31.40 -17.62
CA ASP A 86 12.32 -30.99 -19.03
C ASP A 86 11.06 -31.25 -19.91
N ASP A 87 9.93 -31.66 -19.31
CA ASP A 87 8.65 -31.94 -19.96
C ASP A 87 7.53 -30.98 -19.52
N GLU A 88 7.89 -29.74 -19.18
CA GLU A 88 6.91 -28.68 -18.90
C GLU A 88 6.37 -28.07 -20.19
N THR A 89 5.03 -28.08 -20.32
CA THR A 89 4.30 -27.36 -21.37
C THR A 89 4.61 -25.85 -21.34
N ASP A 90 4.50 -25.18 -22.50
CA ASP A 90 4.75 -23.74 -22.61
C ASP A 90 3.91 -22.90 -21.64
N ASP A 91 2.72 -23.39 -21.26
CA ASP A 91 1.83 -22.69 -20.33
C ASP A 91 2.28 -22.84 -18.87
N ALA A 92 2.85 -23.98 -18.47
CA ALA A 92 3.49 -24.15 -17.17
C ALA A 92 4.67 -23.18 -16.99
N LYS A 93 5.53 -23.07 -18.02
CA LYS A 93 6.65 -22.11 -18.04
C LYS A 93 6.19 -20.66 -17.98
N LYS A 94 5.04 -20.32 -18.57
CA LYS A 94 4.45 -18.97 -18.47
C LYS A 94 3.91 -18.71 -17.06
N ALA A 95 3.25 -19.69 -16.46
CA ALA A 95 2.74 -19.60 -15.10
C ALA A 95 3.89 -19.40 -14.10
N ALA A 96 4.96 -20.19 -14.19
CA ALA A 96 6.15 -20.06 -13.36
C ALA A 96 6.81 -18.66 -13.49
N ARG A 97 6.86 -18.10 -14.71
CA ARG A 97 7.35 -16.73 -14.91
C ARG A 97 6.41 -15.69 -14.30
N ALA A 98 5.10 -15.91 -14.32
CA ALA A 98 4.13 -15.01 -13.74
C ALA A 98 4.17 -15.03 -12.21
N THR A 99 4.29 -16.21 -11.60
CA THR A 99 4.45 -16.38 -10.15
C THR A 99 5.73 -15.72 -9.66
N GLU A 100 6.85 -15.96 -10.34
CA GLU A 100 8.15 -15.36 -9.99
C GLU A 100 8.14 -13.83 -10.12
N ARG A 101 7.49 -13.29 -11.16
CA ARG A 101 7.30 -11.84 -11.29
C ARG A 101 6.43 -11.28 -10.18
N ALA A 102 5.38 -12.00 -9.77
CA ALA A 102 4.53 -11.60 -8.66
C ALA A 102 5.31 -11.62 -7.33
N ARG A 103 6.12 -12.64 -7.08
CA ARG A 103 7.04 -12.74 -5.94
C ARG A 103 7.97 -11.52 -5.88
N CYS A 104 8.69 -11.25 -6.97
CA CYS A 104 9.58 -10.10 -7.08
C CYS A 104 8.84 -8.77 -6.84
N ALA A 105 7.66 -8.60 -7.44
CA ALA A 105 6.86 -7.38 -7.29
C ALA A 105 6.45 -7.12 -5.84
N ARG A 106 6.01 -8.17 -5.11
CA ARG A 106 5.64 -8.07 -3.69
C ARG A 106 6.83 -7.66 -2.83
N ILE A 107 7.97 -8.33 -3.00
CA ILE A 107 9.20 -8.05 -2.23
C ILE A 107 9.64 -6.59 -2.45
N MET A 108 9.67 -6.14 -3.71
CA MET A 108 10.06 -4.78 -4.05
C MET A 108 9.07 -3.74 -3.52
N ALA A 109 7.76 -3.99 -3.63
CA ALA A 109 6.73 -3.09 -3.11
C ALA A 109 6.87 -2.91 -1.59
N HIS A 110 7.11 -4.00 -0.85
CA HIS A 110 7.34 -3.93 0.60
C HIS A 110 8.67 -3.24 0.94
N GLY A 111 9.73 -3.49 0.16
CA GLY A 111 11.01 -2.79 0.27
C GLY A 111 10.90 -1.28 0.10
N ILE A 112 10.13 -0.83 -0.89
CA ILE A 112 9.84 0.58 -1.14
C ILE A 112 9.04 1.17 0.03
N ALA A 113 8.00 0.49 0.50
CA ALA A 113 7.18 0.95 1.62
C ALA A 113 7.98 1.10 2.93
N THR A 114 8.93 0.20 3.18
CA THR A 114 9.78 0.22 4.39
C THR A 114 11.02 1.11 4.26
N GLY A 115 11.38 1.51 3.04
CA GLY A 115 12.57 2.31 2.73
C GLY A 115 13.86 1.48 2.64
N ASN A 116 13.76 0.15 2.50
CA ASN A 116 14.87 -0.80 2.42
C ASN A 116 14.99 -1.41 1.01
N VAL A 117 15.01 -0.57 -0.03
CA VAL A 117 14.92 -1.00 -1.44
C VAL A 117 16.09 -1.88 -1.87
N GLU A 118 17.31 -1.59 -1.41
CA GLU A 118 18.51 -2.35 -1.77
C GLU A 118 18.45 -3.80 -1.26
N GLN A 119 18.04 -3.98 0.00
CA GLN A 119 17.86 -5.31 0.60
C GLN A 119 16.74 -6.09 -0.11
N ALA A 120 15.63 -5.40 -0.44
CA ALA A 120 14.55 -6.01 -1.19
C ALA A 120 14.98 -6.47 -2.60
N ALA A 121 15.83 -5.70 -3.29
CA ALA A 121 16.37 -6.09 -4.58
C ALA A 121 17.24 -7.36 -4.49
N VAL A 122 18.04 -7.49 -3.43
CA VAL A 122 18.82 -8.72 -3.19
C VAL A 122 17.90 -9.92 -2.95
N PHE A 123 16.85 -9.77 -2.14
CA PHE A 123 15.90 -10.86 -1.90
C PHE A 123 15.10 -11.25 -3.15
N ALA A 124 14.68 -10.26 -3.95
CA ALA A 124 13.93 -10.51 -5.17
C ALA A 124 14.79 -11.22 -6.23
N PHE A 125 16.00 -10.73 -6.53
CA PHE A 125 16.74 -11.19 -7.72
C PHE A 125 17.85 -12.19 -7.44
N ASN A 126 18.39 -12.24 -6.23
CA ASN A 126 19.56 -13.07 -5.90
C ASN A 126 19.24 -14.22 -4.94
N THR A 127 17.97 -14.38 -4.53
CA THR A 127 17.57 -15.44 -3.60
C THR A 127 16.26 -16.08 -4.03
N LYS A 128 16.08 -17.35 -3.61
CA LYS A 128 14.82 -18.10 -3.75
C LYS A 128 13.94 -18.00 -2.49
N LEU A 129 14.08 -16.93 -1.71
CA LEU A 129 13.21 -16.74 -0.55
C LEU A 129 11.77 -16.51 -1.02
N SER A 130 10.81 -17.14 -0.34
CA SER A 130 9.41 -16.78 -0.51
C SER A 130 9.19 -15.30 -0.16
N SER A 131 8.23 -14.69 -0.82
CA SER A 131 7.78 -13.32 -0.62
C SER A 131 7.41 -13.06 0.84
N SER A 132 6.75 -14.01 1.51
CA SER A 132 6.41 -13.92 2.93
C SER A 132 7.66 -13.87 3.82
N ALA A 133 8.63 -14.77 3.60
CA ALA A 133 9.89 -14.80 4.34
C ALA A 133 10.73 -13.52 4.10
N ALA A 134 10.81 -13.06 2.85
CA ALA A 134 11.50 -11.82 2.50
C ALA A 134 10.82 -10.58 3.13
N VAL A 135 9.49 -10.53 3.16
CA VAL A 135 8.72 -9.45 3.83
C VAL A 135 8.97 -9.43 5.33
N GLN A 136 8.97 -10.60 5.98
CA GLN A 136 9.30 -10.71 7.41
C GLN A 136 10.74 -10.26 7.69
N ALA A 137 11.70 -10.67 6.85
CA ALA A 137 13.10 -10.24 6.98
C ALA A 137 13.26 -8.72 6.83
N LEU A 138 12.60 -8.12 5.84
CA LEU A 138 12.61 -6.66 5.64
C LEU A 138 11.96 -5.91 6.80
N SER A 139 10.88 -6.45 7.36
CA SER A 139 10.19 -5.90 8.54
C SER A 139 11.08 -5.97 9.79
N ALA A 140 11.73 -7.11 10.01
CA ALA A 140 12.68 -7.30 11.09
C ALA A 140 13.89 -6.37 10.95
N ALA A 141 14.43 -6.22 9.73
CA ALA A 141 15.51 -5.28 9.45
C ALA A 141 15.10 -3.82 9.74
N LYS A 142 13.86 -3.45 9.42
CA LYS A 142 13.31 -2.14 9.78
C LYS A 142 13.19 -1.93 11.28
N ALA A 143 12.75 -2.95 12.01
CA ALA A 143 12.63 -2.90 13.47
C ALA A 143 14.00 -2.87 14.18
N ALA A 144 14.99 -3.57 13.62
CA ALA A 144 16.36 -3.62 14.14
C ALA A 144 17.21 -2.42 13.70
N ALA A 145 16.75 -1.63 12.72
CA ALA A 145 17.46 -0.44 12.27
C ALA A 145 17.64 0.50 13.48
N PRO A 146 18.88 0.92 13.80
CA PRO A 146 19.09 1.86 14.88
C PRO A 146 18.24 3.08 14.59
N ALA A 147 17.39 3.46 15.55
CA ALA A 147 16.56 4.66 15.46
C ALA A 147 17.48 5.76 14.96
N LYS A 148 17.22 6.24 13.71
CA LYS A 148 18.13 7.09 12.97
C LYS A 148 18.59 8.15 13.94
N VAL A 149 19.83 8.04 14.44
CA VAL A 149 20.36 8.99 15.40
C VAL A 149 20.29 10.26 14.61
N THR A 150 19.33 11.11 14.96
CA THR A 150 19.25 12.44 14.41
C THR A 150 20.54 13.02 14.94
N VAL A 151 21.59 12.97 14.13
CA VAL A 151 22.86 13.62 14.43
C VAL A 151 22.39 15.02 14.73
N ALA A 152 22.41 15.38 16.02
CA ALA A 152 21.79 16.59 16.51
C ALA A 152 22.28 17.68 15.57
N ARG A 153 21.36 18.24 14.76
CA ARG A 153 21.75 19.14 13.68
C ARG A 153 22.62 20.17 14.36
N ARG A 154 23.85 20.33 13.86
CA ARG A 154 24.77 21.34 14.40
C ARG A 154 23.96 22.64 14.48
N PRO A 155 23.89 23.29 15.65
CA PRO A 155 23.02 24.45 15.83
C PRO A 155 23.31 25.44 14.72
N SER A 156 22.24 25.96 14.10
CA SER A 156 22.36 26.87 12.98
C SER A 156 23.16 28.11 13.39
N LEU A 157 23.75 28.83 12.43
CA LEU A 157 24.44 30.08 12.75
C LEU A 157 23.51 31.05 13.48
N ASP A 158 22.24 31.11 13.08
CA ASP A 158 21.22 31.96 13.70
C ASP A 158 20.99 31.60 15.19
N GLU A 159 20.83 30.30 15.49
CA GLU A 159 20.70 29.78 16.85
C GLU A 159 21.96 30.04 17.70
N ARG A 160 23.14 30.01 17.06
CA ARG A 160 24.39 30.38 17.74
C ARG A 160 24.48 31.87 18.02
N MET A 161 23.99 32.71 17.11
CA MET A 161 24.02 34.17 17.24
C MET A 161 22.95 34.71 18.20
N SER A 162 21.82 34.01 18.39
CA SER A 162 20.78 34.41 19.33
C SER A 162 21.24 34.40 20.80
N HIS A 163 22.22 33.56 21.13
CA HIS A 163 22.81 33.46 22.47
C HIS A 163 24.01 34.40 22.66
N VAL A 164 24.47 35.06 21.60
CA VAL A 164 25.59 36.01 21.67
C VAL A 164 25.04 37.37 22.08
N ARG A 165 25.41 37.81 23.29
CA ARG A 165 25.11 39.17 23.76
C ARG A 165 25.90 40.17 22.92
N THR A 166 25.22 40.95 22.09
CA THR A 166 25.85 42.02 21.31
C THR A 166 26.30 43.14 22.26
N PRO A 167 27.60 43.48 22.31
CA PRO A 167 28.04 44.66 23.03
C PRO A 167 27.46 45.90 22.32
N ASN A 168 26.87 46.81 23.09
CA ASN A 168 26.34 48.09 22.60
C ASN A 168 27.32 49.21 22.96
N PRO A 169 28.34 49.50 22.12
CA PRO A 169 29.25 50.61 22.36
C PRO A 169 28.51 51.93 22.15
N GLY A 170 28.25 52.64 23.25
CA GLY A 170 27.50 53.91 23.26
C GLY A 170 26.37 53.96 24.27
N ASN A 171 26.00 52.82 24.88
CA ASN A 171 25.06 52.80 26.00
C ASN A 171 25.79 52.59 27.33
N GLU A 172 26.30 53.67 27.91
CA GLU A 172 27.00 53.66 29.20
C GLU A 172 26.07 53.40 30.42
N THR A 173 24.79 53.08 30.20
CA THR A 173 23.80 52.95 31.28
C THR A 173 23.34 51.52 31.56
N LEU A 174 23.80 50.52 30.81
CA LEU A 174 23.64 49.12 31.22
C LEU A 174 24.87 48.73 32.04
N ALA A 175 24.74 48.84 33.36
CA ALA A 175 25.70 48.35 34.34
C ALA A 175 26.28 47.02 33.83
N ALA A 176 27.59 47.03 33.56
CA ALA A 176 28.32 45.81 33.24
C ALA A 176 27.94 44.75 34.26
N ALA A 177 27.66 43.53 33.81
CA ALA A 177 27.40 42.43 34.74
C ALA A 177 28.56 42.41 35.74
N PRO A 178 28.28 42.36 37.06
CA PRO A 178 29.31 42.54 38.07
C PRO A 178 30.40 41.52 37.79
N THR A 179 31.63 42.00 37.68
CA THR A 179 32.80 41.16 37.45
C THR A 179 32.87 40.10 38.55
N LEU A 180 33.52 38.96 38.29
CA LEU A 180 33.68 37.91 39.30
C LEU A 180 34.27 38.47 40.61
N ALA A 181 35.19 39.43 40.50
CA ALA A 181 35.77 40.13 41.65
C ALA A 181 34.71 40.94 42.43
N GLU A 182 33.85 41.68 41.75
CA GLU A 182 32.76 42.45 42.38
C GLU A 182 31.71 41.54 43.04
N GLN A 183 31.43 40.36 42.46
CA GLN A 183 30.53 39.37 43.06
C GLN A 183 31.12 38.78 44.35
N ILE A 184 32.42 38.47 44.36
CA ILE A 184 33.13 37.97 45.54
C ILE A 184 33.12 39.04 46.65
N ILE A 185 33.38 40.30 46.31
CA ILE A 185 33.38 41.41 47.26
C ILE A 185 31.96 41.63 47.81
N ALA A 186 30.93 41.61 46.95
CA ALA A 186 29.55 41.74 47.37
C ALA A 186 29.12 40.61 48.31
N ALA A 187 29.47 39.36 48.00
CA ALA A 187 29.20 38.22 48.87
C ALA A 187 29.92 38.33 50.23
N GLY A 188 31.15 38.84 50.24
CA GLY A 188 31.91 39.12 51.47
C GLY A 188 31.25 40.19 52.34
N LYS A 189 30.79 41.29 51.74
CA LYS A 189 30.07 42.37 52.43
C LYS A 189 28.77 41.89 53.07
N MET A 190 27.99 41.09 52.33
CA MET A 190 26.77 40.47 52.87
C MET A 190 27.05 39.57 54.09
N ARG A 191 28.15 38.82 54.05
CA ARG A 191 28.55 37.93 55.17
C ARG A 191 29.05 38.71 56.40
N ARG A 192 29.55 39.93 56.22
CA ARG A 192 30.00 40.84 57.30
C ARG A 192 28.91 41.80 57.81
N GLY A 193 27.72 41.80 57.19
CA GLY A 193 26.62 42.69 57.57
C GLY A 193 26.81 44.15 57.17
N GLU A 194 27.77 44.42 56.27
CA GLU A 194 28.01 45.74 55.71
C GLU A 194 27.00 45.97 54.57
N LYS A 195 26.08 46.92 54.75
CA LYS A 195 25.19 47.42 53.67
C LYS A 195 25.91 48.51 52.88
#